data_AF-A0A3D3SWS9-F1
#
_entry.id   AF-A0A3D3SWS9-F1
#
_cell.length_a   1.000
_cell.length_b   1.000
_cell.length_c   1.000
_cell.angle_alpha   90.00
_cell.angle_beta   90.00
_cell.angle_gamma   90.00
#
_symmetry.space_group_name_H-M   'P 1'
#
loop_
_entity.id
_entity.type
_entity.pdbx_description
1 polymer ?
#
loop_
_entity_poly.entity_id
_entity_poly.type
_entity_poly.pdbx_seq_one_letter_code
_entity_poly.pdbx_strand_id
1 'polypeptide(L)'
;MGTGAITGYVDVAQLVLYLFWIFFAGLVIYLTLEGKREGFPVETDRRDGSVRRETGLLPMPDVKVYKTKFHGDFAAPHERDFEDPRPPGAAIGPFPGMPLEPTGDPMKAGGIGIGPGAYTRRADVTDKTWEGEDKIVPLRVAHGFEMAKQDLDPRGLTVFGADNQACGTVTEVWVDRSEHLIRYLEIKTHGGRQVLLPMNFSRVRRDRIRGNRVTVESILGGQFEGVPAIASSEKITLLEEEKVMAYYGAGTLFAEAQRREPLF
;
A
#
# COMPACT_ATOMS: atom_id res chain seq x y z
N MET A 1 60.62 12.05 14.59
CA MET A 1 59.23 12.26 14.15
C MET A 1 58.49 10.95 14.38
N GLY A 2 57.37 10.98 15.11
CA GLY A 2 56.56 9.78 15.35
C GLY A 2 55.91 9.28 14.05
N THR A 3 55.67 7.98 13.95
CA THR A 3 55.02 7.38 12.78
C THR A 3 53.67 8.05 12.52
N GLY A 4 53.47 8.58 11.31
CA GLY A 4 52.21 9.22 10.91
C GLY A 4 52.12 10.73 11.18
N ALA A 5 53.14 11.39 11.76
CA ALA A 5 53.16 12.84 11.90
C ALA A 5 53.48 13.53 10.56
N ILE A 6 52.70 14.57 10.21
CA ILE A 6 52.87 15.38 8.99
C ILE A 6 53.37 16.79 9.35
N THR A 7 52.83 17.41 10.41
CA THR A 7 53.35 18.66 11.00
C THR A 7 53.41 18.54 12.53
N GLY A 8 53.71 19.64 13.24
CA GLY A 8 53.74 19.66 14.71
C GLY A 8 52.39 19.34 15.39
N TYR A 9 51.27 19.50 14.68
CA TYR A 9 49.91 19.26 15.20
C TYR A 9 49.01 18.47 14.23
N VAL A 10 49.55 17.96 13.12
CA VAL A 10 48.78 17.21 12.10
C VAL A 10 49.38 15.83 11.93
N ASP A 11 48.53 14.81 12.02
CA ASP A 11 48.86 13.42 11.72
C ASP A 11 47.91 12.80 10.69
N VAL A 12 48.28 11.62 10.19
CA VAL A 12 47.51 10.89 9.17
C VAL A 12 46.10 10.52 9.68
N ALA A 13 45.94 10.17 10.96
CA ALA A 13 44.64 9.77 11.50
C ALA A 13 43.66 10.96 11.50
N GLN A 14 44.15 12.16 11.86
CA GLN A 14 43.36 13.38 11.78
C GLN A 14 42.90 13.70 10.35
N LEU A 15 43.78 13.55 9.35
CA LEU A 15 43.40 13.78 7.95
C LEU A 15 42.36 12.77 7.45
N VAL A 16 42.52 11.49 7.80
CA VAL A 16 41.54 10.44 7.45
C VAL A 16 40.19 10.73 8.08
N LEU A 17 40.16 11.22 9.33
CA LEU A 17 38.92 11.62 9.98
C LEU A 17 38.21 12.79 9.25
N TYR A 18 38.94 13.83 8.84
CA TYR A 18 38.33 14.93 8.08
C TYR A 18 37.87 14.49 6.69
N LEU A 19 38.63 13.62 6.02
CA LEU A 19 38.20 13.03 4.74
C LEU A 19 36.90 12.23 4.91
N PHE A 20 36.80 11.44 5.97
CA PHE A 20 35.57 10.73 6.31
C PHE A 20 34.40 11.69 6.52
N TRP A 21 34.58 12.78 7.25
CA TRP A 21 33.51 13.76 7.47
C TRP A 21 33.04 14.44 6.18
N ILE A 22 33.98 14.78 5.29
CA ILE A 22 33.65 15.35 3.98
C ILE A 22 32.86 14.34 3.14
N PHE A 23 33.34 13.09 3.06
CA PHE A 23 32.63 12.01 2.39
C PHE A 23 31.24 11.80 2.97
N PHE A 24 31.11 11.75 4.29
CA PHE A 24 29.84 11.53 4.98
C PHE A 24 28.85 12.67 4.70
N ALA A 25 29.30 13.93 4.75
CA ALA A 25 28.46 15.07 4.36
C ALA A 25 28.02 14.97 2.89
N GLY A 26 28.93 14.56 1.99
CA GLY A 26 28.60 14.27 0.59
C GLY A 26 27.55 13.16 0.43
N LEU A 27 27.67 12.08 1.20
CA LEU A 27 26.71 10.98 1.22
C LEU A 27 25.34 11.43 1.71
N VAL A 28 25.28 12.27 2.76
CA VAL A 28 24.02 12.85 3.25
C VAL A 28 23.34 13.66 2.14
N ILE A 29 24.09 14.52 1.43
CA ILE A 29 23.56 15.30 0.29
C ILE A 29 23.05 14.37 -0.81
N TYR A 30 23.83 13.36 -1.20
CA TYR A 30 23.44 12.39 -2.22
C TYR A 30 22.15 11.65 -1.86
N LEU A 31 22.07 11.09 -0.65
CA LEU A 31 20.89 10.36 -0.18
C LEU A 31 19.67 11.27 -0.04
N THR A 32 19.86 12.53 0.37
CA THR A 32 18.77 13.52 0.45
C THR A 32 18.22 13.83 -0.94
N LEU A 33 19.06 13.90 -1.97
CA LEU A 33 18.61 14.10 -3.36
C LEU A 33 17.89 12.86 -3.91
N GLU A 34 18.44 11.65 -3.69
CA GLU A 34 17.77 10.41 -4.10
C GLU A 34 16.41 10.22 -3.40
N GLY A 35 16.28 10.67 -2.15
CA GLY A 35 15.01 10.66 -1.41
C GLY A 35 13.93 11.60 -1.95
N LYS A 36 14.27 12.51 -2.88
CA LYS A 36 13.32 13.45 -3.51
C LYS A 36 12.79 13.00 -4.87
N ARG A 37 12.96 11.72 -5.23
CA ARG A 37 12.50 11.21 -6.52
C ARG A 37 10.98 11.02 -6.60
N GLU A 38 10.30 10.91 -5.47
CA GLU A 38 8.84 10.74 -5.37
C GLU A 38 8.29 11.69 -4.30
N GLY A 39 7.08 12.23 -4.48
CA GLY A 39 6.42 13.10 -3.50
C GLY A 39 7.05 14.49 -3.35
N PHE A 40 7.92 14.89 -4.27
CA PHE A 40 8.52 16.22 -4.33
C PHE A 40 8.29 16.89 -5.69
N PRO A 41 8.23 18.23 -5.76
CA PRO A 41 8.27 19.19 -4.65
C PRO A 41 7.07 19.11 -3.70
N VAL A 42 7.29 19.43 -2.43
CA VAL A 42 6.26 19.39 -1.38
C VAL A 42 5.30 20.56 -1.58
N GLU A 43 4.01 20.30 -1.43
CA GLU A 43 2.97 21.33 -1.42
C GLU A 43 2.79 21.90 -0.01
N THR A 44 2.88 23.22 0.10
CA THR A 44 2.68 23.95 1.35
C THR A 44 1.48 24.88 1.22
N ASP A 45 0.46 24.62 2.03
CA ASP A 45 -0.68 25.51 2.20
C ASP A 45 -0.27 26.77 2.96
N ARG A 46 -0.58 27.93 2.40
CA ARG A 46 -0.34 29.23 3.03
C ARG A 46 -1.60 29.78 3.68
N ARG A 47 -1.41 30.73 4.60
CA ARG A 47 -2.50 31.42 5.30
C ARG A 47 -3.42 32.21 4.36
N ASP A 48 -2.94 32.57 3.17
CA ASP A 48 -3.71 33.24 2.13
C ASP A 48 -4.51 32.26 1.24
N GLY A 49 -4.45 30.94 1.52
CA GLY A 49 -5.11 29.90 0.76
C GLY A 49 -4.38 29.48 -0.52
N SER A 50 -3.21 30.06 -0.81
CA SER A 50 -2.36 29.63 -1.92
C SER A 50 -1.57 28.37 -1.57
N VAL A 51 -1.34 27.52 -2.58
CA VAL A 51 -0.46 26.35 -2.47
C VAL A 51 0.86 26.67 -3.16
N ARG A 52 1.99 26.45 -2.47
CA ARG A 52 3.31 26.59 -3.07
C ARG A 52 4.02 25.25 -3.11
N ARG A 53 4.71 25.00 -4.23
CA ARG A 53 5.63 23.87 -4.38
C ARG A 53 7.03 24.27 -3.91
N GLU A 54 7.57 23.54 -2.95
CA GLU A 54 8.87 23.81 -2.35
C GLU A 54 9.78 22.58 -2.44
N THR A 55 11.03 22.82 -2.82
CA THR A 55 12.05 21.76 -2.98
C THR A 55 12.92 21.59 -1.73
N GLY A 56 12.77 22.47 -0.73
CA GLY A 56 13.64 22.54 0.45
C GLY A 56 15.01 23.16 0.16
N LEU A 57 15.99 22.88 1.03
CA LEU A 57 17.34 23.47 0.98
C LEU A 57 18.16 23.03 -0.25
N LEU A 58 18.04 21.76 -0.63
CA LEU A 58 18.70 21.19 -1.80
C LEU A 58 17.79 21.29 -3.03
N PRO A 59 18.32 21.32 -4.26
CA PRO A 59 17.52 21.29 -5.48
C PRO A 59 16.78 19.95 -5.65
N MET A 60 16.01 19.84 -6.74
CA MET A 60 15.50 18.55 -7.22
C MET A 60 16.63 17.76 -7.89
N PRO A 61 16.64 16.42 -7.78
CA PRO A 61 17.56 15.57 -8.54
C PRO A 61 17.21 15.57 -10.02
N ASP A 62 18.21 15.28 -10.86
CA ASP A 62 17.98 15.02 -12.28
C ASP A 62 17.09 13.78 -12.49
N VAL A 63 16.32 13.81 -13.57
CA VAL A 63 15.42 12.72 -13.95
C VAL A 63 16.22 11.44 -14.22
N LYS A 64 15.87 10.38 -13.50
CA LYS A 64 16.34 9.02 -13.75
C LYS A 64 15.24 8.25 -14.46
N VAL A 65 15.61 7.56 -15.53
CA VAL A 65 14.69 6.73 -16.32
C VAL A 65 14.94 5.26 -16.03
N TYR A 66 13.94 4.60 -15.47
CA TYR A 66 13.87 3.16 -15.25
C TYR A 66 13.23 2.49 -16.45
N LYS A 67 14.02 1.68 -17.17
CA LYS A 67 13.54 0.87 -18.28
C LYS A 67 12.78 -0.33 -17.72
N THR A 68 11.45 -0.40 -17.93
CA THR A 68 10.66 -1.59 -17.53
C THR A 68 10.43 -2.53 -18.71
N LYS A 69 10.16 -3.79 -18.41
CA LYS A 69 10.00 -4.83 -19.44
C LYS A 69 8.66 -4.75 -20.18
N PHE A 70 7.59 -4.36 -19.51
CA PHE A 70 6.21 -4.52 -20.04
C PHE A 70 5.38 -3.23 -20.07
N HIS A 71 5.67 -2.25 -19.22
CA HIS A 71 4.82 -1.06 -19.04
C HIS A 71 5.51 0.24 -19.46
N GLY A 72 6.53 0.13 -20.30
CA GLY A 72 7.30 1.27 -20.80
C GLY A 72 8.30 1.82 -19.79
N ASP A 73 8.86 2.98 -20.10
CA ASP A 73 9.82 3.64 -19.23
C ASP A 73 9.11 4.36 -18.08
N PHE A 74 9.67 4.27 -16.88
CA PHE A 74 9.25 5.06 -15.73
C PHE A 74 10.32 6.09 -15.40
N ALA A 75 9.95 7.36 -15.23
CA ALA A 75 10.87 8.45 -14.95
C ALA A 75 10.59 9.04 -13.56
N ALA A 76 11.64 9.35 -12.79
CA ALA A 76 11.51 10.00 -11.49
C ALA A 76 12.62 11.06 -11.28
N PRO A 77 12.31 12.29 -10.84
CA PRO A 77 10.98 12.77 -10.44
C PRO A 77 10.02 12.96 -11.63
N HIS A 78 8.71 12.99 -11.36
CA HIS A 78 7.63 13.15 -12.35
C HIS A 78 6.50 14.03 -11.82
N GLU A 79 5.62 14.49 -12.72
CA GLU A 79 4.50 15.38 -12.36
C GLU A 79 3.23 14.65 -11.91
N ARG A 80 3.17 13.31 -12.05
CA ARG A 80 1.99 12.48 -11.72
C ARG A 80 1.44 12.75 -10.32
N ASP A 81 2.31 13.00 -9.34
CA ASP A 81 1.92 13.23 -7.93
C ASP A 81 1.05 14.49 -7.76
N PHE A 82 1.03 15.39 -8.75
CA PHE A 82 0.22 16.62 -8.73
C PHE A 82 -1.12 16.49 -9.46
N GLU A 83 -1.34 15.39 -10.18
CA GLU A 83 -2.58 15.13 -10.93
C GLU A 83 -3.62 14.38 -10.08
N ASP A 84 -3.21 13.87 -8.92
CA ASP A 84 -4.09 13.11 -8.05
C ASP A 84 -5.17 13.99 -7.41
N PRO A 85 -6.38 13.45 -7.21
CA PRO A 85 -7.51 14.21 -6.70
C PRO A 85 -7.24 14.55 -5.24
N ARG A 86 -7.86 15.62 -4.76
CA ARG A 86 -7.90 15.85 -3.31
C ARG A 86 -8.61 14.68 -2.61
N PRO A 87 -8.12 14.26 -1.43
CA PRO A 87 -8.83 13.27 -0.63
C PRO A 87 -10.30 13.70 -0.40
N PRO A 88 -11.26 12.75 -0.34
CA PRO A 88 -12.68 13.04 -0.12
C PRO A 88 -12.94 13.41 1.36
N GLY A 89 -12.42 14.54 1.78
CA GLY A 89 -12.54 15.06 3.13
C GLY A 89 -12.42 16.58 3.19
N ALA A 90 -12.88 17.15 4.30
CA ALA A 90 -12.81 18.57 4.59
C ALA A 90 -12.00 18.80 5.87
N ALA A 91 -11.18 19.86 5.89
CA ALA A 91 -10.45 20.23 7.10
C ALA A 91 -11.44 20.60 8.21
N ILE A 92 -11.19 20.09 9.43
CA ILE A 92 -12.04 20.37 10.60
C ILE A 92 -11.91 21.80 11.14
N GLY A 93 -10.96 22.58 10.60
CA GLY A 93 -10.70 23.95 11.02
C GLY A 93 -9.95 24.74 9.95
N PRO A 94 -9.81 26.07 10.13
CA PRO A 94 -9.34 26.98 9.08
C PRO A 94 -7.81 27.08 8.96
N PHE A 95 -7.05 26.43 9.85
CA PHE A 95 -5.59 26.57 9.89
C PHE A 95 -4.90 25.47 9.08
N PRO A 96 -3.79 25.80 8.35
CA PRO A 96 -2.96 24.79 7.72
C PRO A 96 -2.50 23.72 8.72
N GLY A 97 -2.55 22.46 8.30
CA GLY A 97 -2.22 21.31 9.16
C GLY A 97 -3.38 20.75 9.97
N MET A 98 -4.59 21.31 9.87
CA MET A 98 -5.79 20.68 10.42
C MET A 98 -6.07 19.33 9.74
N PRO A 99 -6.46 18.29 10.49
CA PRO A 99 -6.79 17.00 9.90
C PRO A 99 -8.05 17.10 9.03
N LEU A 100 -8.15 16.21 8.05
CA LEU A 100 -9.31 16.08 7.17
C LEU A 100 -10.30 15.08 7.78
N GLU A 101 -11.56 15.49 7.90
CA GLU A 101 -12.67 14.60 8.21
C GLU A 101 -13.31 14.10 6.90
N PRO A 102 -13.57 12.78 6.75
CA PRO A 102 -14.21 12.24 5.56
C PRO A 102 -15.54 12.92 5.25
N THR A 103 -15.73 13.32 4.00
CA THR A 103 -17.03 13.79 3.52
C THR A 103 -17.89 12.59 3.13
N GLY A 104 -18.82 12.20 3.99
CA GLY A 104 -19.69 11.04 3.77
C GLY A 104 -19.17 9.76 4.45
N ASP A 105 -19.58 8.61 3.92
CA ASP A 105 -19.21 7.30 4.50
C ASP A 105 -17.89 6.79 3.88
N PRO A 106 -16.79 6.76 4.65
CA PRO A 106 -15.48 6.32 4.16
C PRO A 106 -15.39 4.81 3.88
N MET A 107 -16.41 4.03 4.25
CA MET A 107 -16.51 2.59 3.97
C MET A 107 -17.36 2.25 2.74
N LYS A 108 -17.83 3.25 1.98
CA LYS A 108 -18.47 3.05 0.66
C LYS A 108 -17.43 3.11 -0.45
N ALA A 109 -17.67 2.39 -1.55
CA ALA A 109 -16.77 2.38 -2.71
C ALA A 109 -16.49 3.77 -3.31
N GLY A 110 -17.41 4.74 -3.16
CA GLY A 110 -17.20 6.14 -3.56
C GLY A 110 -16.60 7.05 -2.47
N GLY A 111 -16.46 6.55 -1.24
CA GLY A 111 -15.91 7.27 -0.08
C GLY A 111 -14.52 6.78 0.36
N ILE A 112 -14.03 5.65 -0.16
CA ILE A 112 -12.62 5.27 -0.02
C ILE A 112 -11.71 6.28 -0.73
N GLY A 113 -10.48 6.44 -0.24
CA GLY A 113 -9.54 7.44 -0.75
C GLY A 113 -9.04 8.43 0.30
N ILE A 114 -9.34 8.22 1.59
CA ILE A 114 -8.89 9.09 2.69
C ILE A 114 -8.31 8.29 3.85
N GLY A 115 -7.27 8.84 4.49
CA GLY A 115 -6.63 8.25 5.67
C GLY A 115 -6.12 6.83 5.37
N PRO A 116 -6.41 5.83 6.22
CA PRO A 116 -5.97 4.45 5.99
C PRO A 116 -6.69 3.77 4.82
N GLY A 117 -7.73 4.41 4.26
CA GLY A 117 -8.39 3.99 3.02
C GLY A 117 -7.92 4.73 1.77
N ALA A 118 -6.85 5.55 1.87
CA ALA A 118 -6.23 6.17 0.72
C ALA A 118 -5.46 5.14 -0.12
N TYR A 119 -5.39 5.37 -1.43
CA TYR A 119 -4.69 4.51 -2.36
C TYR A 119 -4.06 5.33 -3.48
N THR A 120 -3.01 4.79 -4.09
CA THR A 120 -2.35 5.44 -5.23
C THR A 120 -3.05 5.03 -6.52
N ARG A 121 -3.26 5.96 -7.45
CA ARG A 121 -3.78 5.64 -8.78
C ARG A 121 -2.69 5.02 -9.66
N ARG A 122 -2.29 3.79 -9.33
CA ARG A 122 -1.37 3.00 -10.14
C ARG A 122 -1.98 2.72 -11.51
N ALA A 123 -1.13 2.30 -12.45
CA ALA A 123 -1.57 2.00 -13.81
C ALA A 123 -2.67 0.92 -13.81
N ASP A 124 -3.70 1.11 -14.62
CA ASP A 124 -4.81 0.18 -14.79
C ASP A 124 -4.43 -0.97 -15.74
N VAL A 125 -3.38 -1.70 -15.36
CA VAL A 125 -2.80 -2.84 -16.07
C VAL A 125 -2.44 -3.91 -15.06
N THR A 126 -2.40 -5.16 -15.51
CA THR A 126 -1.96 -6.28 -14.66
C THR A 126 -0.46 -6.27 -14.48
N ASP A 127 0.01 -6.60 -13.27
CA ASP A 127 1.42 -6.92 -13.06
C ASP A 127 1.79 -8.20 -13.83
N LYS A 128 3.05 -8.32 -14.22
CA LYS A 128 3.54 -9.37 -15.11
C LYS A 128 4.59 -10.26 -14.46
N THR A 129 4.55 -11.55 -14.80
CA THR A 129 5.65 -12.49 -14.52
C THR A 129 6.86 -12.16 -15.40
N TRP A 130 7.98 -12.83 -15.17
CA TRP A 130 9.15 -12.69 -16.03
C TRP A 130 8.83 -13.03 -17.50
N GLU A 131 7.96 -13.99 -17.75
CA GLU A 131 7.54 -14.47 -19.07
C GLU A 131 6.46 -13.56 -19.72
N GLY A 132 5.87 -12.62 -18.97
CA GLY A 132 4.87 -11.68 -19.47
C GLY A 132 3.41 -12.13 -19.26
N GLU A 133 3.19 -13.16 -18.45
CA GLU A 133 1.85 -13.58 -18.05
C GLU A 133 1.34 -12.73 -16.87
N ASP A 134 0.02 -12.71 -16.62
CA ASP A 134 -0.55 -11.96 -15.48
C ASP A 134 -0.06 -12.52 -14.13
N LYS A 135 0.62 -11.74 -13.30
CA LYS A 135 1.29 -12.28 -12.11
C LYS A 135 0.33 -12.89 -11.10
N ILE A 136 -0.74 -12.17 -10.77
CA ILE A 136 -1.71 -12.56 -9.73
C ILE A 136 -3.01 -13.03 -10.39
N VAL A 137 -3.31 -14.31 -10.21
CA VAL A 137 -4.43 -15.00 -10.84
C VAL A 137 -5.05 -16.03 -9.88
N PRO A 138 -6.31 -16.42 -10.05
CA PRO A 138 -6.92 -17.48 -9.25
C PRO A 138 -6.34 -18.86 -9.58
N LEU A 139 -6.41 -19.81 -8.62
CA LEU A 139 -5.95 -21.19 -8.84
C LEU A 139 -6.65 -21.89 -10.01
N ARG A 140 -7.92 -21.55 -10.33
CA ARG A 140 -8.58 -22.04 -11.56
C ARG A 140 -7.85 -21.69 -12.86
N VAL A 141 -7.04 -20.63 -12.87
CA VAL A 141 -6.23 -20.17 -14.03
C VAL A 141 -4.76 -20.56 -13.88
N ALA A 142 -4.23 -20.62 -12.65
CA ALA A 142 -2.84 -20.96 -12.35
C ALA A 142 -2.55 -22.47 -12.53
N HIS A 143 -2.55 -22.95 -13.77
CA HIS A 143 -2.22 -24.35 -14.07
C HIS A 143 -0.86 -24.75 -13.49
N GLY A 144 -0.79 -25.90 -12.81
CA GLY A 144 0.41 -26.39 -12.13
C GLY A 144 0.60 -25.89 -10.71
N PHE A 145 -0.24 -24.96 -10.22
CA PHE A 145 -0.28 -24.57 -8.82
C PHE A 145 -1.29 -25.42 -8.06
N GLU A 146 -0.90 -25.84 -6.85
CA GLU A 146 -1.78 -26.53 -5.92
C GLU A 146 -1.60 -25.98 -4.50
N MET A 147 -2.64 -26.13 -3.67
CA MET A 147 -2.51 -25.86 -2.24
C MET A 147 -1.55 -26.87 -1.61
N ALA A 148 -0.65 -26.39 -0.76
CA ALA A 148 0.24 -27.27 -0.01
C ALA A 148 -0.58 -28.23 0.88
N LYS A 149 -0.26 -29.53 0.82
CA LYS A 149 -1.04 -30.59 1.48
C LYS A 149 -1.10 -30.47 2.99
N GLN A 150 -0.12 -29.79 3.59
CA GLN A 150 -0.04 -29.55 5.04
C GLN A 150 -0.97 -28.44 5.50
N ASP A 151 -1.37 -27.55 4.58
CA ASP A 151 -2.16 -26.37 4.89
C ASP A 151 -3.66 -26.66 4.84
N LEU A 152 -4.43 -25.78 5.48
CA LEU A 152 -5.88 -25.84 5.42
C LEU A 152 -6.29 -25.15 4.13
N ASP A 153 -6.90 -25.89 3.20
CA ASP A 153 -7.53 -25.28 2.05
C ASP A 153 -8.66 -24.36 2.53
N PRO A 154 -8.57 -23.03 2.28
CA PRO A 154 -9.57 -22.09 2.76
C PRO A 154 -10.86 -22.15 1.93
N ARG A 155 -10.87 -22.79 0.76
CA ARG A 155 -12.06 -22.89 -0.10
C ARG A 155 -13.17 -23.65 0.61
N GLY A 156 -14.38 -23.11 0.55
CA GLY A 156 -15.56 -23.61 1.25
C GLY A 156 -15.67 -23.18 2.71
N LEU A 157 -14.65 -22.52 3.28
CA LEU A 157 -14.74 -22.00 4.64
C LEU A 157 -15.59 -20.73 4.69
N THR A 158 -16.40 -20.59 5.75
CA THR A 158 -17.12 -19.36 6.05
C THR A 158 -16.16 -18.28 6.50
N VAL A 159 -16.41 -17.05 6.04
CA VAL A 159 -15.68 -15.85 6.44
C VAL A 159 -16.50 -15.07 7.46
N PHE A 160 -15.85 -14.62 8.53
CA PHE A 160 -16.45 -13.83 9.59
C PHE A 160 -15.76 -12.46 9.69
N GLY A 161 -16.56 -11.40 9.80
CA GLY A 161 -16.07 -10.05 10.08
C GLY A 161 -15.72 -9.84 11.56
N ALA A 162 -15.28 -8.63 11.90
CA ALA A 162 -14.82 -8.28 13.23
C ALA A 162 -15.94 -8.35 14.30
N ASP A 163 -17.19 -8.18 13.86
CA ASP A 163 -18.42 -8.37 14.64
C ASP A 163 -18.79 -9.86 14.85
N ASN A 164 -17.95 -10.79 14.40
CA ASN A 164 -18.21 -12.23 14.36
C ASN A 164 -19.47 -12.62 13.57
N GLN A 165 -19.96 -11.75 12.68
CA GLN A 165 -21.04 -12.10 11.76
C GLN A 165 -20.47 -12.76 10.51
N ALA A 166 -21.17 -13.78 10.01
CA ALA A 166 -20.80 -14.42 8.75
C ALA A 166 -21.07 -13.45 7.59
N CYS A 167 -20.11 -13.31 6.68
CA CYS A 167 -20.23 -12.42 5.52
C CYS A 167 -20.32 -13.17 4.19
N GLY A 168 -19.88 -14.43 4.15
CA GLY A 168 -19.84 -15.23 2.93
C GLY A 168 -18.97 -16.47 3.06
N THR A 169 -18.61 -17.04 1.92
CA THR A 169 -17.80 -18.26 1.81
C THR A 169 -16.67 -18.05 0.82
N VAL A 170 -15.48 -18.56 1.14
CA VAL A 170 -14.34 -18.57 0.21
C VAL A 170 -14.67 -19.48 -0.98
N THR A 171 -14.62 -18.95 -2.18
CA THR A 171 -14.84 -19.68 -3.43
C THR A 171 -13.54 -20.01 -4.16
N GLU A 172 -12.50 -19.19 -4.00
CA GLU A 172 -11.22 -19.39 -4.67
C GLU A 172 -10.03 -18.83 -3.89
N VAL A 173 -8.83 -19.31 -4.21
CA VAL A 173 -7.55 -18.75 -3.78
C VAL A 173 -6.82 -18.11 -4.97
N TRP A 174 -6.35 -16.87 -4.80
CA TRP A 174 -5.55 -16.16 -5.79
C TRP A 174 -4.07 -16.16 -5.38
N VAL A 175 -3.22 -16.57 -6.32
CA VAL A 175 -1.80 -16.81 -6.11
C VAL A 175 -0.95 -15.88 -6.96
N ASP A 176 0.24 -15.60 -6.45
CA ASP A 176 1.32 -14.95 -7.19
C ASP A 176 2.18 -16.02 -7.87
N ARG A 177 2.20 -16.01 -9.20
CA ARG A 177 2.99 -16.95 -10.00
C ARG A 177 4.50 -16.74 -9.90
N SER A 178 4.95 -15.54 -9.56
CA SER A 178 6.37 -15.21 -9.47
C SER A 178 6.96 -15.62 -8.12
N GLU A 179 6.19 -15.45 -7.04
CA GLU A 179 6.69 -15.69 -5.67
C GLU A 179 6.11 -16.95 -5.00
N HIS A 180 5.20 -17.68 -5.67
CA HIS A 180 4.57 -18.91 -5.16
C HIS A 180 3.88 -18.72 -3.80
N LEU A 181 3.09 -17.64 -3.68
CA LEU A 181 2.40 -17.29 -2.44
C LEU A 181 0.93 -16.89 -2.68
N ILE A 182 0.09 -17.06 -1.67
CA ILE A 182 -1.32 -16.66 -1.71
C ILE A 182 -1.42 -15.15 -1.46
N ARG A 183 -2.05 -14.43 -2.38
CA ARG A 183 -2.26 -12.98 -2.27
C ARG A 183 -3.66 -12.62 -1.82
N TYR A 184 -4.68 -13.28 -2.37
CA TYR A 184 -6.08 -13.00 -2.05
C TYR A 184 -6.92 -14.29 -1.91
N LEU A 185 -8.02 -14.20 -1.18
CA LEU A 185 -9.11 -15.16 -1.17
C LEU A 185 -10.29 -14.53 -1.89
N GLU A 186 -10.90 -15.24 -2.83
CA GLU A 186 -12.17 -14.83 -3.45
C GLU A 186 -13.33 -15.28 -2.58
N ILE A 187 -14.20 -14.34 -2.23
CA ILE A 187 -15.32 -14.57 -1.33
C ILE A 187 -16.62 -14.33 -2.10
N LYS A 188 -17.51 -15.32 -2.08
CA LYS A 188 -18.92 -15.09 -2.44
C LYS A 188 -19.67 -14.61 -1.20
N THR A 189 -20.07 -13.35 -1.22
CA THR A 189 -20.80 -12.73 -0.12
C THR A 189 -22.24 -13.24 -0.04
N HIS A 190 -22.91 -13.03 1.10
CA HIS A 190 -24.32 -13.40 1.25
C HIS A 190 -25.26 -12.64 0.29
N GLY A 191 -24.93 -11.41 -0.10
CA GLY A 191 -25.61 -10.66 -1.15
C GLY A 191 -25.31 -11.15 -2.57
N GLY A 192 -24.42 -12.15 -2.72
CA GLY A 192 -24.11 -12.81 -3.99
C GLY A 192 -22.99 -12.15 -4.80
N ARG A 193 -22.34 -11.10 -4.28
CA ARG A 193 -21.17 -10.49 -4.92
C ARG A 193 -19.95 -11.39 -4.80
N GLN A 194 -19.04 -11.30 -5.77
CA GLN A 194 -17.70 -11.85 -5.63
C GLN A 194 -16.74 -10.70 -5.33
N VAL A 195 -15.99 -10.84 -4.23
CA VAL A 195 -15.05 -9.84 -3.74
C VAL A 195 -13.74 -10.50 -3.36
N LEU A 196 -12.63 -9.76 -3.46
CA LEU A 196 -11.34 -10.26 -3.02
C LEU A 196 -11.05 -9.80 -1.60
N LEU A 197 -10.55 -10.74 -0.80
CA LEU A 197 -10.08 -10.54 0.55
C LEU A 197 -8.55 -10.76 0.57
N PRO A 198 -7.74 -9.73 0.86
CA PRO A 198 -6.30 -9.88 0.96
C PRO A 198 -5.88 -10.88 2.04
N MET A 199 -4.89 -11.70 1.74
CA MET A 199 -4.42 -12.75 2.65
C MET A 199 -3.81 -12.17 3.95
N ASN A 200 -3.20 -10.99 3.88
CA ASN A 200 -2.64 -10.29 5.05
C ASN A 200 -3.71 -9.68 5.98
N PHE A 201 -4.95 -9.54 5.52
CA PHE A 201 -6.11 -9.22 6.37
C PHE A 201 -6.89 -10.47 6.81
N SER A 202 -6.46 -11.65 6.35
CA SER A 202 -7.14 -12.92 6.60
C SER A 202 -6.45 -13.70 7.70
N ARG A 203 -7.22 -14.21 8.66
CA ARG A 203 -6.74 -15.25 9.56
C ARG A 203 -7.51 -16.55 9.31
N VAL A 204 -6.84 -17.49 8.64
CA VAL A 204 -7.36 -18.85 8.42
C VAL A 204 -7.15 -19.64 9.71
N ARG A 205 -8.24 -20.00 10.39
CA ARG A 205 -8.21 -20.68 11.69
C ARG A 205 -8.59 -22.16 11.53
N ARG A 206 -7.73 -23.04 12.02
CA ARG A 206 -8.10 -24.42 12.38
C ARG A 206 -8.67 -24.40 13.81
N ASP A 207 -9.94 -24.73 13.95
CA ASP A 207 -10.63 -24.72 15.25
C ASP A 207 -11.49 -25.98 15.38
N ARG A 208 -11.20 -26.79 16.40
CA ARG A 208 -11.87 -28.08 16.63
C ARG A 208 -13.28 -27.95 17.21
N ILE A 209 -13.58 -26.85 17.88
CA ILE A 209 -14.85 -26.67 18.60
C ILE A 209 -15.85 -25.95 17.72
N ARG A 210 -15.43 -24.82 17.16
CA ARG A 210 -16.30 -23.92 16.42
C ARG A 210 -16.16 -24.08 14.89
N GLY A 211 -15.32 -25.01 14.43
CA GLY A 211 -15.07 -25.30 13.02
C GLY A 211 -14.03 -24.39 12.36
N ASN A 212 -13.43 -24.91 11.30
CA ASN A 212 -12.48 -24.17 10.47
C ASN A 212 -13.16 -22.98 9.80
N ARG A 213 -12.50 -21.81 9.80
CA ARG A 213 -13.06 -20.58 9.22
C ARG A 213 -11.98 -19.58 8.84
N VAL A 214 -12.38 -18.53 8.15
CA VAL A 214 -11.56 -17.32 7.99
C VAL A 214 -12.16 -16.21 8.84
N THR A 215 -11.33 -15.49 9.59
CA THR A 215 -11.72 -14.30 10.36
C THR A 215 -11.00 -13.07 9.84
N VAL A 216 -11.70 -11.94 9.77
CA VAL A 216 -11.18 -10.64 9.33
C VAL A 216 -11.51 -9.60 10.39
N GLU A 217 -10.51 -8.94 10.95
CA GLU A 217 -10.68 -7.96 12.04
C GLU A 217 -10.86 -6.53 11.51
N SER A 218 -10.50 -6.27 10.25
CA SER A 218 -10.50 -4.93 9.69
C SER A 218 -11.90 -4.42 9.36
N ILE A 219 -12.85 -5.27 8.94
CA ILE A 219 -14.21 -4.85 8.58
C ILE A 219 -15.27 -5.74 9.21
N LEU A 220 -16.49 -5.20 9.33
CA LEU A 220 -17.67 -5.90 9.82
C LEU A 220 -18.26 -6.83 8.76
N GLY A 221 -19.04 -7.84 9.16
CA GLY A 221 -19.62 -8.81 8.24
C GLY A 221 -20.46 -8.17 7.12
N GLY A 222 -21.28 -7.18 7.47
CA GLY A 222 -22.09 -6.44 6.49
C GLY A 222 -21.32 -5.54 5.53
N GLN A 223 -20.07 -5.17 5.86
CA GLN A 223 -19.25 -4.28 5.04
C GLN A 223 -18.57 -5.00 3.86
N PHE A 224 -18.60 -6.33 3.80
CA PHE A 224 -18.10 -7.07 2.64
C PHE A 224 -18.85 -6.72 1.34
N GLU A 225 -20.11 -6.30 1.46
CA GLU A 225 -20.90 -5.80 0.32
C GLU A 225 -20.43 -4.43 -0.20
N GLY A 226 -19.49 -3.76 0.48
CA GLY A 226 -18.90 -2.49 0.05
C GLY A 226 -17.54 -2.64 -0.62
N VAL A 227 -16.92 -3.83 -0.59
CA VAL A 227 -15.58 -4.07 -1.14
C VAL A 227 -15.57 -3.75 -2.65
N PRO A 228 -14.54 -3.04 -3.17
CA PRO A 228 -14.41 -2.75 -4.60
C PRO A 228 -14.47 -4.01 -5.45
N ALA A 229 -15.26 -3.97 -6.52
CA ALA A 229 -15.28 -5.03 -7.51
C ALA A 229 -14.04 -4.94 -8.42
N ILE A 230 -13.62 -6.09 -8.94
CA ILE A 230 -12.65 -6.19 -10.02
C ILE A 230 -13.37 -6.46 -11.34
N ALA A 231 -12.79 -6.01 -12.45
CA ALA A 231 -13.37 -6.10 -13.77
C ALA A 231 -13.32 -7.52 -14.36
N SER A 232 -12.38 -8.35 -13.91
CA SER A 232 -12.17 -9.70 -14.42
C SER A 232 -12.15 -10.74 -13.31
N SER A 233 -12.76 -11.89 -13.56
CA SER A 233 -12.64 -13.06 -12.68
C SER A 233 -11.36 -13.85 -12.91
N GLU A 234 -10.37 -13.38 -13.67
CA GLU A 234 -9.18 -14.18 -13.99
C GLU A 234 -7.87 -13.46 -13.72
N LYS A 235 -7.93 -12.14 -13.49
CA LYS A 235 -6.77 -11.28 -13.28
C LYS A 235 -7.17 -10.02 -12.52
N ILE A 236 -6.19 -9.38 -11.91
CA ILE A 236 -6.35 -8.13 -11.17
C ILE A 236 -5.28 -7.13 -11.63
N THR A 237 -5.68 -5.88 -11.82
CA THR A 237 -4.78 -4.78 -12.17
C THR A 237 -4.11 -4.17 -10.94
N LEU A 238 -2.98 -3.49 -11.14
CA LEU A 238 -2.29 -2.77 -10.05
C LEU A 238 -3.20 -1.74 -9.37
N LEU A 239 -4.11 -1.11 -10.11
CA LEU A 239 -5.08 -0.16 -9.57
C LEU A 239 -6.19 -0.85 -8.76
N GLU A 240 -6.66 -2.01 -9.20
CA GLU A 240 -7.65 -2.79 -8.46
C GLU A 240 -7.05 -3.36 -7.17
N GLU A 241 -5.80 -3.82 -7.19
CA GLU A 241 -5.07 -4.24 -5.98
C GLU A 241 -5.04 -3.13 -4.94
N GLU A 242 -4.67 -1.91 -5.35
CA GLU A 242 -4.67 -0.71 -4.51
C GLU A 242 -6.05 -0.43 -3.89
N LYS A 243 -7.12 -0.44 -4.69
CA LYS A 243 -8.48 -0.17 -4.22
C LYS A 243 -8.99 -1.23 -3.25
N VAL A 244 -8.78 -2.51 -3.55
CA VAL A 244 -9.17 -3.63 -2.67
C VAL A 244 -8.44 -3.51 -1.34
N MET A 245 -7.12 -3.35 -1.37
CA MET A 245 -6.30 -3.23 -0.16
C MET A 245 -6.71 -2.02 0.69
N ALA A 246 -6.92 -0.88 0.06
CA ALA A 246 -7.31 0.35 0.75
C ALA A 246 -8.69 0.24 1.39
N TYR A 247 -9.63 -0.53 0.81
CA TYR A 247 -10.93 -0.77 1.45
C TYR A 247 -10.78 -1.46 2.82
N TYR A 248 -9.97 -2.51 2.89
CA TYR A 248 -9.69 -3.18 4.16
C TYR A 248 -8.84 -2.32 5.10
N GLY A 249 -7.93 -1.50 4.55
CA GLY A 249 -7.21 -0.47 5.30
C GLY A 249 -8.16 0.54 5.96
N ALA A 250 -9.14 1.05 5.23
CA ALA A 250 -10.16 1.97 5.72
C ALA A 250 -10.86 1.41 6.96
N GLY A 251 -11.23 0.13 6.93
CA GLY A 251 -11.92 -0.55 8.03
C GLY A 251 -11.16 -0.53 9.36
N THR A 252 -9.82 -0.49 9.33
CA THR A 252 -9.02 -0.44 10.57
C THR A 252 -9.33 0.78 11.43
N LEU A 253 -9.79 1.88 10.83
CA LEU A 253 -10.19 3.10 11.52
C LEU A 253 -11.69 3.39 11.40
N PHE A 254 -12.31 2.99 10.29
CA PHE A 254 -13.66 3.43 9.92
C PHE A 254 -14.74 2.35 9.99
N ALA A 255 -14.40 1.09 10.26
CA ALA A 255 -15.41 0.02 10.33
C ALA A 255 -16.43 0.24 11.46
N GLU A 256 -16.00 0.84 12.57
CA GLU A 256 -16.81 1.15 13.74
C GLU A 256 -16.47 2.57 14.23
N ALA A 257 -17.46 3.33 14.68
CA ALA A 257 -17.25 4.70 15.16
C ALA A 257 -16.22 4.76 16.31
N GLN A 258 -16.24 3.78 17.20
CA GLN A 258 -15.33 3.71 18.36
C GLN A 258 -13.85 3.58 17.96
N ARG A 259 -13.53 3.05 16.78
CA ARG A 259 -12.14 2.92 16.31
C ARG A 259 -11.47 4.27 16.02
N ARG A 260 -12.26 5.31 15.79
CA ARG A 260 -11.77 6.69 15.59
C ARG A 260 -11.49 7.42 16.89
N GLU A 261 -12.02 6.94 18.01
CA GLU A 261 -11.90 7.60 19.30
C GLU A 261 -10.61 7.17 20.03
N PRO A 262 -10.11 8.00 20.96
CA PRO A 262 -9.04 7.61 21.85
C PRO A 262 -9.36 6.31 22.60
N LEU A 263 -8.36 5.47 22.82
CA LEU A 263 -8.52 4.18 23.49
C LEU A 263 -8.90 4.29 24.98
N PHE A 264 -8.62 5.43 25.60
CA PHE A 264 -8.79 5.70 27.03
C PHE A 264 -9.49 7.04 27.27
#